data_AF-A0A6G6GJ60-F1
#
_entry.id   AF-A0A6G6GJ60-F1
#
_cell.length_a   1.000
_cell.length_b   1.000
_cell.length_c   1.000
_cell.angle_alpha   90.00
_cell.angle_beta   90.00
_cell.angle_gamma   90.00
#
_symmetry.space_group_name_H-M   'P 1'
#
loop_
_entity.id
_entity.type
_entity.pdbx_description
1 polymer ?
#
loop_
_entity_poly.entity_id
_entity_poly.type
_entity_poly.pdbx_seq_one_letter_code
_entity_poly.pdbx_strand_id
1 'polypeptide(L)' 'MREYKFEDFEIGQGVYHKSNTRIKMIVVGKQPETYELKCRWVDKDGNRLEDVYLFAELVKSDDHDWDNRIRITTI' A
#
# COMPACT_ATOMS: atom_id res chain seq x y z
N MET A 1 11.32 8.73 -0.58
CA MET A 1 10.55 7.48 -0.53
C MET A 1 11.43 6.42 0.10
N ARG A 2 11.00 5.82 1.21
CA ARG A 2 11.69 4.67 1.80
C ARG A 2 11.62 3.47 0.85
N GLU A 3 12.69 2.70 0.76
CA GLU A 3 12.67 1.39 0.11
C GLU A 3 11.93 0.41 1.02
N TYR A 4 10.84 -0.20 0.51
CA TYR A 4 10.10 -1.22 1.24
C TYR A 4 10.55 -2.60 0.83
N LYS A 5 10.72 -3.50 1.81
CA LYS A 5 11.05 -4.90 1.58
C LYS A 5 9.81 -5.78 1.57
N PHE A 6 9.92 -6.99 1.05
CA PHE A 6 8.80 -7.95 1.02
C PHE A 6 8.34 -8.31 2.44
N GLU A 7 9.29 -8.40 3.36
CA GLU A 7 9.09 -8.71 4.77
C GLU A 7 8.34 -7.61 5.52
N ASP A 8 8.37 -6.38 5.02
CA ASP A 8 7.75 -5.22 5.65
C ASP A 8 6.22 -5.23 5.54
N PHE A 9 5.65 -5.93 4.57
CA PHE A 9 4.21 -5.94 4.34
C PHE A 9 3.57 -7.13 5.04
N GLU A 10 2.39 -6.98 5.64
CA GLU A 10 1.64 -8.07 6.27
C GLU A 10 0.29 -8.33 5.59
N ILE A 11 -0.21 -9.57 5.66
CA ILE A 11 -1.54 -9.89 5.14
C ILE A 11 -2.58 -9.16 5.99
N GLY A 12 -3.53 -8.48 5.34
CA GLY A 12 -4.51 -7.60 5.97
C GLY A 12 -4.06 -6.14 6.06
N GLN A 13 -2.80 -5.83 5.73
CA GLN A 13 -2.30 -4.47 5.78
C GLN A 13 -2.79 -3.63 4.58
N GLY A 14 -3.19 -2.39 4.87
CA GLY A 14 -3.55 -1.39 3.86
C GLY A 14 -2.30 -0.76 3.22
N VAL A 15 -2.21 -0.85 1.90
CA VAL A 15 -1.12 -0.30 1.08
C VAL A 15 -1.69 0.57 -0.04
N TYR A 16 -0.87 1.45 -0.58
CA TYR A 16 -1.23 2.31 -1.71
C TYR A 16 -0.33 2.04 -2.90
N HIS A 17 -0.85 2.28 -4.09
CA HIS A 17 -0.04 2.21 -5.30
C HIS A 17 0.92 3.41 -5.39
N LYS A 18 2.21 3.17 -5.62
CA LYS A 18 3.27 4.19 -5.70
C LYS A 18 2.99 5.24 -6.77
N SER A 19 2.56 4.79 -7.94
CA SER A 19 2.24 5.66 -9.08
C SER A 19 0.89 6.37 -8.92
N ASN A 20 0.03 5.91 -8.00
CA ASN A 20 -1.29 6.50 -7.80
C ASN A 20 -1.79 6.23 -6.37
N THR A 21 -1.46 7.13 -5.47
CA THR A 21 -1.77 7.02 -4.05
C THR A 21 -3.26 7.15 -3.72
N ARG A 22 -4.11 7.48 -4.70
CA ARG A 22 -5.56 7.48 -4.53
C ARG A 22 -6.16 6.08 -4.50
N ILE A 23 -5.38 5.09 -4.94
CA ILE A 23 -5.77 3.69 -4.96
C ILE A 23 -5.33 3.05 -3.66
N LYS A 24 -6.32 2.69 -2.84
CA LYS A 24 -6.10 1.89 -1.64
C LYS A 24 -6.22 0.41 -1.96
N MET A 25 -5.31 -0.38 -1.42
CA MET A 25 -5.26 -1.82 -1.59
C MET A 25 -5.04 -2.48 -0.24
N ILE A 26 -5.36 -3.77 -0.15
CA ILE A 26 -5.09 -4.60 1.02
C ILE A 26 -4.27 -5.80 0.55
N VAL A 27 -3.18 -6.10 1.25
CA VAL A 27 -2.40 -7.30 0.99
C VAL A 27 -3.24 -8.50 1.42
N VAL A 28 -3.61 -9.38 0.49
CA VAL A 28 -4.42 -10.58 0.74
C VAL A 28 -3.60 -11.86 0.68
N GLY A 29 -2.38 -11.80 0.16
CA GLY A 29 -1.48 -12.94 0.09
C GLY A 29 -0.04 -12.55 -0.20
N LYS A 30 0.87 -13.47 0.05
CA LYS A 30 2.30 -13.30 -0.16
C LYS A 30 2.87 -14.53 -0.86
N GLN A 31 3.63 -14.33 -1.91
CA GLN A 31 4.37 -15.36 -2.62
C GLN A 31 5.86 -15.21 -2.33
N PRO A 32 6.42 -15.96 -1.35
CA PRO A 32 7.82 -15.83 -0.99
C PRO A 32 8.77 -16.35 -2.08
N GLU A 33 8.30 -17.22 -2.98
CA GLU A 33 9.11 -17.78 -4.07
C GLU A 33 9.44 -16.73 -5.15
N THR A 34 8.50 -15.84 -5.44
CA THR A 34 8.65 -14.78 -6.45
C THR A 34 8.79 -13.37 -5.85
N TYR A 35 8.74 -13.27 -4.52
CA TYR A 35 8.68 -12.01 -3.78
C TYR A 35 7.50 -11.10 -4.19
N GLU A 36 6.41 -11.69 -4.64
CA GLU A 36 5.21 -10.96 -5.08
C GLU A 36 4.16 -10.88 -3.96
N LEU A 37 3.52 -9.72 -3.81
CA LEU A 37 2.39 -9.56 -2.91
C LEU A 37 1.10 -9.58 -3.70
N LYS A 38 0.18 -10.46 -3.31
CA LYS A 38 -1.18 -10.47 -3.81
C LYS A 38 -1.95 -9.37 -3.07
N CYS A 39 -2.35 -8.34 -3.80
CA CYS A 39 -3.06 -7.19 -3.28
C CYS A 39 -4.45 -7.11 -3.88
N ARG A 40 -5.44 -6.81 -3.04
CA ARG A 40 -6.82 -6.60 -3.46
C ARG A 40 -7.16 -5.13 -3.41
N TRP A 41 -7.75 -4.63 -4.48
CA TRP A 41 -8.16 -3.24 -4.59
C TRP A 41 -9.39 -2.96 -3.72
N VAL A 42 -9.39 -1.79 -3.08
CA VAL A 42 -10.52 -1.32 -2.27
C VAL A 42 -10.95 0.03 -2.80
N ASP A 43 -12.17 0.07 -3.33
CA ASP A 43 -12.78 1.31 -3.81
C ASP A 43 -13.19 2.23 -2.64
N LYS A 44 -13.52 3.49 -2.93
CA LYS A 44 -13.95 4.49 -1.95
C LYS A 44 -15.20 4.05 -1.18
N ASP A 45 -16.06 3.27 -1.82
CA ASP A 45 -17.26 2.66 -1.24
C ASP A 45 -16.96 1.41 -0.39
N GLY A 46 -15.68 1.02 -0.25
CA GLY A 46 -15.26 -0.17 0.49
C GLY A 46 -15.42 -1.48 -0.28
N ASN A 47 -15.81 -1.40 -1.57
CA ASN A 47 -15.97 -2.56 -2.42
C ASN A 47 -14.60 -3.20 -2.70
N ARG A 48 -14.55 -4.51 -2.48
CA ARG A 48 -13.39 -5.36 -2.76
C ARG A 48 -13.42 -5.74 -4.23
N LEU A 49 -12.47 -5.20 -4.99
CA LEU A 49 -12.35 -5.42 -6.43
C LEU A 49 -11.34 -6.54 -6.73
N GLU A 50 -10.85 -6.59 -7.96
CA GLU A 50 -9.93 -7.62 -8.44
C GLU A 50 -8.64 -7.73 -7.62
N ASP A 51 -8.04 -8.92 -7.71
CA ASP A 51 -6.74 -9.23 -7.13
C ASP A 51 -5.64 -8.93 -8.15
N VAL A 52 -4.60 -8.21 -7.74
CA VAL A 52 -3.39 -7.96 -8.54
C VAL A 52 -2.16 -8.40 -7.77
N TYR A 53 -1.11 -8.81 -8.48
CA TYR A 53 0.19 -9.12 -7.90
C TYR A 53 1.14 -7.95 -8.13
N LEU A 54 1.55 -7.28 -7.06
CA LEU A 54 2.42 -6.09 -7.13
C LEU A 54 3.33 -6.09 -5.89
N PHE A 55 4.62 -5.78 -6.06
CA PHE A 55 5.53 -5.61 -4.93
C PHE A 55 6.34 -4.31 -5.04
N ALA A 56 7.06 -4.10 -6.14
CA ALA A 56 7.92 -2.93 -6.34
C ALA A 56 7.15 -1.59 -6.42
N GLU A 57 5.84 -1.64 -6.65
CA GLU A 57 4.98 -0.47 -6.84
C GLU A 57 4.11 -0.16 -5.62
N LEU A 58 4.40 -0.71 -4.45
CA LEU A 58 3.61 -0.49 -3.24
C LEU A 58 4.26 0.49 -2.28
N VAL A 59 3.43 1.29 -1.62
CA VAL A 59 3.80 2.23 -0.55
C VAL A 59 2.94 1.94 0.68
N LYS A 60 3.55 1.92 1.87
CA LYS A 60 2.80 1.76 3.12
C LYS A 60 1.96 3.00 3.42
N SER A 61 0.79 2.78 4.01
CA SER A 61 -0.09 3.86 4.49
C SER A 61 0.59 4.83 5.46
N ASP A 62 1.57 4.36 6.24
CA ASP A 62 2.30 5.15 7.24
C ASP A 62 3.11 6.32 6.62
N ASP A 63 3.68 6.12 5.44
CA ASP A 63 4.48 7.13 4.74
C ASP A 63 3.58 8.11 3.96
N HIS A 64 2.43 7.64 3.48
CA HIS A 64 1.39 8.52 2.91
C HIS A 64 0.82 9.49 3.95
N ASP A 65 0.68 9.05 5.21
CA ASP A 65 0.22 9.94 6.30
C ASP A 65 1.29 10.98 6.68
N TRP A 66 2.58 10.65 6.55
CA TRP A 66 3.67 11.58 6.83
C TRP A 66 3.75 12.73 5.82
N ASP A 67 3.49 12.46 4.54
CA ASP A 67 3.54 13.47 3.46
C ASP A 67 2.29 14.37 3.44
N ASN A 68 1.13 13.85 3.87
CA ASN A 68 -0.14 14.59 3.83
C ASN A 68 -0.48 15.34 5.13
N ARG A 69 0.41 15.33 6.13
CA ARG A 69 0.28 16.26 7.28
C ARG A 69 0.67 17.65 6.81
N ILE A 70 -0.36 18.48 6.58
CA ILE A 70 -0.23 19.94 6.54
C ILE A 70 0.67 20.32 7.72
N ARG A 71 1.88 20.82 7.41
CA ARG A 71 2.79 21.39 8.40
C ARG A 71 2.09 22.60 9.00
N ILE A 72 1.30 22.40 10.05
CA ILE A 72 0.91 23.47 10.95
C ILE A 72 2.18 23.74 11.76
N THR A 73 3.09 24.47 11.15
CA THR A 73 4.18 25.13 11.86
C THR A 73 3.51 26.24 12.67
N THR A 74 3.18 25.93 13.92
CA THR A 74 2.89 26.96 14.93
C THR A 74 4.19 27.72 15.16
N ILE A 75 4.22 28.98 14.71
CA ILE A 75 5.20 29.99 15.15
C ILE A 75 4.44 30.95 16.05
#